data_AF-A0A089JWS2-F1
#
_entry.id   AF-A0A089JWS2-F1
#
_cell.length_a   1.000
_cell.length_b   1.000
_cell.length_c   1.000
_cell.angle_alpha   90.00
_cell.angle_beta   90.00
_cell.angle_gamma   90.00
#
_symmetry.space_group_name_H-M   'P 1'
#
loop_
_entity.id
_entity.type
_entity.pdbx_description
1 polymer ?
#
loop_
_entity_poly.entity_id
_entity_poly.type
_entity_poly.pdbx_seq_one_letter_code
_entity_poly.pdbx_strand_id
1 'polypeptide(L)'
;MNGRIFGQALFSLHGKDLRIIYILCCDTGIMDLLGSKIQDLLPGDTNHFIQKLEEKVTALQYRSDEDLQLQIVLEMAKRMDLRGAHLSADQELEEYVGQIIIIAERRMAEQDSHYKGYKNNNADAGPLQSMVHFQLDQLLQLAVKEIDSASADARSEYVQKVEKFIQAMPEEKQTQIKQQLGVDKLTNEMLQRIVATSGASVLFAAIVEVSGFAFYTTATSLLASLAGLFGVTLSFGTYTALTSFVAVLASPIFLLLLLGGGGFFLYRSQNQKLQNKMLPILILQITLPFLSGQQEIVSYTPLITLWKTSHDQYQILRTKIRDIERTLEDGKKQIASLTGEIRSKEQTIFENNLSIENAKAALKTKLIQTDLEQLQVSNRFTVLAARYIEMRREAGSIRHSKQYNEAGLMGWIRDQVKSVSNHMDLSELQRRQNELLNKLLNEVLAGTQEWGREERERIYITKQHNQDLRHHIVKLQRERADYELQQERQQTTLTDLRKEQKSYELRIYGLEHI
;
A
#
# COMPACT_ATOMS: atom_id res chain seq x y z
N MET A 1 -5.31 -14.61 29.25
CA MET A 1 -5.97 -15.94 29.21
C MET A 1 -6.65 -16.21 27.86
N ASN A 2 -7.56 -15.35 27.37
CA ASN A 2 -8.26 -15.56 26.08
C ASN A 2 -7.30 -15.78 24.90
N GLY A 3 -6.29 -14.92 24.78
CA GLY A 3 -5.31 -14.97 23.70
C GLY A 3 -4.48 -16.26 23.71
N ARG A 4 -4.04 -16.71 24.88
CA ARG A 4 -3.34 -18.00 25.05
C ARG A 4 -4.18 -19.18 24.58
N ILE A 5 -5.42 -19.29 25.03
CA ILE A 5 -6.30 -20.42 24.67
C ILE A 5 -6.56 -20.43 23.16
N PHE A 6 -6.92 -19.29 22.59
CA PHE A 6 -7.19 -19.19 21.16
C PHE A 6 -5.94 -19.40 20.31
N GLY A 7 -4.79 -18.85 20.73
CA GLY A 7 -3.50 -19.07 20.08
C GLY A 7 -3.14 -20.55 20.07
N GLN A 8 -3.11 -21.20 21.23
CA GLN A 8 -2.85 -22.65 21.34
C GLN A 8 -3.80 -23.46 20.46
N ALA A 9 -5.09 -23.12 20.45
CA ALA A 9 -6.06 -23.78 19.60
C ALA A 9 -5.76 -23.61 18.10
N LEU A 10 -5.54 -22.38 17.63
CA LEU A 10 -5.22 -22.09 16.23
C LEU A 10 -3.93 -22.79 15.78
N PHE A 11 -2.89 -22.74 16.62
CA PHE A 11 -1.60 -23.29 16.27
C PHE A 11 -1.52 -24.82 16.42
N SER A 12 -2.49 -25.44 17.09
CA SER A 12 -2.67 -26.90 17.08
C SER A 12 -3.33 -27.43 15.79
N LEU A 13 -3.94 -26.56 14.98
CA LEU A 13 -4.57 -26.96 13.72
C LEU A 13 -3.52 -27.25 12.67
N HIS A 14 -3.57 -28.44 12.07
CA HIS A 14 -2.64 -28.89 11.04
C HIS A 14 -3.37 -29.56 9.87
N GLY A 15 -2.67 -29.74 8.75
CA GLY A 15 -3.16 -30.52 7.62
C GLY A 15 -4.45 -29.96 7.00
N LYS A 16 -5.42 -30.82 6.75
CA LYS A 16 -6.63 -30.45 5.98
C LYS A 16 -7.56 -29.51 6.74
N ASP A 17 -7.69 -29.66 8.06
CA ASP A 17 -8.60 -28.84 8.87
C ASP A 17 -8.16 -27.38 8.90
N LEU A 18 -6.84 -27.16 9.06
CA LEU A 18 -6.23 -25.84 8.93
C LEU A 18 -6.50 -25.20 7.56
N ARG A 19 -6.38 -25.95 6.47
CA ARG A 19 -6.62 -25.45 5.11
C ARG A 19 -8.07 -25.04 4.90
N ILE A 20 -9.03 -25.76 5.50
CA ILE A 20 -10.43 -25.37 5.42
C ILE A 20 -10.69 -24.07 6.20
N ILE A 21 -10.18 -23.97 7.43
CA ILE A 21 -10.27 -22.73 8.22
C ILE A 21 -9.63 -21.56 7.47
N TYR A 22 -8.46 -21.76 6.88
CA TYR A 22 -7.80 -20.77 6.04
C TYR A 22 -8.70 -20.32 4.89
N ILE A 23 -9.30 -21.24 4.13
CA ILE A 23 -10.14 -20.89 2.99
C ILE A 23 -11.37 -20.08 3.44
N LEU A 24 -12.05 -20.49 4.50
CA LEU A 24 -13.20 -19.75 5.02
C LEU A 24 -12.80 -18.39 5.58
N CYS A 25 -11.61 -18.29 6.16
CA CYS A 25 -11.09 -17.06 6.72
C CYS A 25 -10.54 -16.11 5.65
N CYS A 26 -9.96 -16.61 4.56
CA CYS A 26 -9.14 -15.78 3.64
C CYS A 26 -9.70 -15.71 2.21
N ASP A 27 -10.57 -16.62 1.80
CA ASP A 27 -11.05 -16.70 0.41
C ASP A 27 -12.44 -16.08 0.24
N THR A 28 -12.50 -14.89 -0.36
CA THR A 28 -13.76 -14.17 -0.59
C THR A 28 -14.69 -14.90 -1.56
N GLY A 29 -14.14 -15.64 -2.53
CA GLY A 29 -14.96 -16.37 -3.51
C GLY A 29 -15.72 -17.54 -2.91
N ILE A 30 -15.15 -18.21 -1.89
CA ILE A 30 -15.87 -19.24 -1.12
C ILE A 30 -16.94 -18.62 -0.25
N MET A 31 -16.70 -17.43 0.30
CA MET A 31 -17.70 -16.68 1.07
C MET A 31 -18.87 -16.22 0.20
N ASP A 32 -18.61 -15.82 -1.04
CA ASP A 32 -19.64 -15.47 -2.01
C ASP A 32 -20.47 -16.70 -2.39
N LEU A 33 -19.83 -17.86 -2.59
CA LEU A 33 -20.52 -19.13 -2.82
C LEU A 33 -21.37 -19.57 -1.63
N LEU A 34 -20.86 -19.42 -0.40
CA LEU A 34 -21.64 -19.67 0.82
C LEU A 34 -22.85 -18.73 0.91
N GLY A 35 -22.67 -17.44 0.56
CA GLY A 35 -23.75 -16.46 0.48
C GLY A 35 -24.81 -16.84 -0.55
N SER A 36 -24.41 -17.34 -1.72
CA SER A 36 -25.36 -17.83 -2.74
C SER A 36 -26.12 -19.07 -2.27
N LYS A 37 -25.46 -20.01 -1.58
CA LYS A 37 -26.12 -21.17 -1.00
C LYS A 37 -27.17 -20.80 0.06
N ILE A 38 -26.89 -19.79 0.87
CA ILE A 38 -27.86 -19.23 1.83
C ILE A 38 -29.10 -18.67 1.11
N GLN A 39 -28.92 -18.18 -0.12
CA GLN A 39 -30.02 -17.69 -0.96
C GLN A 39 -30.84 -18.83 -1.61
N ASP A 40 -30.25 -19.99 -1.81
CA ASP A 40 -30.89 -21.11 -2.49
C ASP A 40 -31.24 -22.24 -1.51
N LEU A 41 -32.00 -21.94 -0.44
CA LEU A 41 -32.52 -22.90 0.56
C LEU A 41 -33.54 -23.93 -0.03
N LEU A 42 -33.28 -24.45 -1.23
CA LEU A 42 -33.93 -25.59 -1.86
C LEU A 42 -32.91 -26.72 -2.08
N PRO A 43 -33.33 -27.99 -1.96
CA PRO A 43 -32.44 -29.15 -2.09
C PRO A 43 -32.11 -29.38 -3.57
N GLY A 44 -30.98 -28.87 -4.05
CA GLY A 44 -30.58 -29.04 -5.44
C GLY A 44 -29.07 -29.05 -5.73
N ASP A 45 -28.27 -28.19 -5.08
CA ASP A 45 -26.89 -27.93 -5.53
C ASP A 45 -25.83 -27.96 -4.41
N THR A 46 -26.04 -28.80 -3.40
CA THR A 46 -25.08 -29.03 -2.29
C THR A 46 -23.68 -29.42 -2.77
N ASN A 47 -23.57 -30.01 -3.97
CA ASN A 47 -22.32 -30.53 -4.50
C ASN A 47 -21.36 -29.43 -4.97
N HIS A 48 -21.83 -28.29 -5.49
CA HIS A 48 -20.93 -27.30 -6.10
C HIS A 48 -20.06 -26.56 -5.06
N PHE A 49 -20.65 -26.13 -3.95
CA PHE A 49 -19.89 -25.50 -2.84
C PHE A 49 -18.86 -26.47 -2.25
N ILE A 50 -19.26 -27.71 -1.99
CA ILE A 50 -18.42 -28.77 -1.44
C ILE A 50 -17.25 -29.06 -2.38
N GLN A 51 -17.53 -29.31 -3.65
CA GLN A 51 -16.52 -29.57 -4.67
C GLN A 51 -15.53 -28.39 -4.78
N LYS A 52 -16.01 -27.15 -4.78
CA LYS A 52 -15.14 -25.98 -4.89
C LYS A 52 -14.25 -25.80 -3.66
N LEU A 53 -14.79 -26.08 -2.47
CA LEU A 53 -14.02 -26.07 -1.24
C LEU A 53 -12.91 -27.13 -1.26
N GLU A 54 -13.23 -28.36 -1.67
CA GLU A 54 -12.26 -29.45 -1.79
C GLU A 54 -11.16 -29.18 -2.83
N GLU A 55 -11.51 -28.59 -3.97
CA GLU A 55 -10.55 -28.12 -4.98
C GLU A 55 -9.55 -27.14 -4.37
N LYS A 56 -10.03 -26.14 -3.61
CA LYS A 56 -9.18 -25.14 -2.97
C LYS A 56 -8.33 -25.72 -1.84
N VAL A 57 -8.87 -26.64 -1.04
CA VAL A 57 -8.09 -27.35 0.00
C VAL A 57 -6.95 -28.12 -0.64
N THR A 58 -7.21 -28.80 -1.75
CA THR A 58 -6.20 -29.57 -2.50
C THR A 58 -5.14 -28.65 -3.10
N ALA A 59 -5.52 -27.48 -3.60
CA ALA A 59 -4.58 -26.49 -4.12
C ALA A 59 -3.58 -25.97 -3.06
N LEU A 60 -3.94 -26.03 -1.77
CA LEU A 60 -3.10 -25.60 -0.65
C LEU A 60 -2.20 -26.72 -0.08
N GLN A 61 -2.18 -27.92 -0.66
CA GLN A 61 -1.43 -29.06 -0.11
C GLN A 61 0.08 -28.80 0.08
N TYR A 62 0.67 -27.94 -0.75
CA TYR A 62 2.11 -27.62 -0.71
C TYR A 62 2.46 -26.39 0.14
N ARG A 63 1.46 -25.69 0.70
CA ARG A 63 1.70 -24.59 1.65
C ARG A 63 2.03 -25.16 3.02
N SER A 64 2.97 -24.56 3.74
CA SER A 64 3.27 -24.97 5.11
C SER A 64 2.15 -24.56 6.06
N ASP A 65 1.99 -25.30 7.15
CA ASP A 65 0.91 -25.04 8.11
C ASP A 65 1.15 -23.72 8.85
N GLU A 66 2.41 -23.38 9.16
CA GLU A 66 2.79 -22.13 9.83
C GLU A 66 2.41 -20.89 9.00
N ASP A 67 2.56 -20.96 7.67
CA ASP A 67 2.20 -19.88 6.77
C ASP A 67 0.68 -19.68 6.73
N LEU A 68 -0.10 -20.76 6.69
CA LEU A 68 -1.56 -20.68 6.73
C LEU A 68 -2.06 -20.16 8.08
N GLN A 69 -1.48 -20.62 9.19
CA GLN A 69 -1.80 -20.16 10.53
C GLN A 69 -1.53 -18.65 10.70
N LEU A 70 -0.36 -18.18 10.26
CA LEU A 70 -0.02 -16.76 10.27
C LEU A 70 -1.02 -15.95 9.43
N GLN A 71 -1.33 -16.40 8.22
CA GLN A 71 -2.28 -15.71 7.35
C GLN A 71 -3.70 -15.65 7.92
N ILE A 72 -4.15 -16.69 8.64
CA ILE A 72 -5.43 -16.64 9.38
C ILE A 72 -5.40 -15.53 10.42
N VAL A 73 -4.35 -15.45 11.25
CA VAL A 73 -4.21 -14.37 12.25
C VAL A 73 -4.25 -13.00 11.60
N LEU A 74 -3.47 -12.81 10.53
CA LEU A 74 -3.36 -11.54 9.83
C LEU A 74 -4.65 -11.13 9.13
N GLU A 75 -5.38 -12.07 8.53
CA GLU A 75 -6.66 -11.79 7.88
C GLU A 75 -7.76 -11.51 8.92
N MET A 76 -7.77 -12.21 10.06
CA MET A 76 -8.66 -11.88 11.18
C MET A 76 -8.37 -10.47 11.72
N ALA A 77 -7.10 -10.13 11.91
CA ALA A 77 -6.68 -8.79 12.34
C ALA A 77 -7.10 -7.72 11.33
N LYS A 78 -6.92 -7.97 10.03
CA LYS A 78 -7.35 -7.08 8.95
C LYS A 78 -8.84 -6.81 8.95
N ARG A 79 -9.65 -7.86 9.09
CA ARG A 79 -11.12 -7.72 9.18
C ARG A 79 -11.53 -6.89 10.39
N MET A 80 -10.73 -6.91 11.43
CA MET A 80 -10.94 -6.17 12.67
C MET A 80 -10.39 -4.76 12.68
N ASP A 81 -9.67 -4.37 11.63
CA ASP A 81 -8.93 -3.11 11.56
C ASP A 81 -7.91 -2.96 12.71
N LEU A 82 -7.26 -4.08 13.06
CA LEU A 82 -6.18 -4.08 14.05
C LEU A 82 -4.89 -3.61 13.41
N ARG A 83 -4.21 -2.66 14.08
CA ARG A 83 -2.85 -2.27 13.67
C ARG A 83 -1.91 -3.48 13.71
N GLY A 84 -0.84 -3.43 12.92
CA GLY A 84 0.18 -4.46 12.96
C GLY A 84 0.87 -4.46 14.33
N ALA A 85 1.30 -5.64 14.77
CA ALA A 85 2.08 -5.81 15.99
C ALA A 85 3.41 -6.52 15.69
N HIS A 86 4.43 -6.22 16.48
CA HIS A 86 5.64 -7.03 16.52
C HIS A 86 5.29 -8.39 17.15
N LEU A 87 5.52 -9.48 16.43
CA LEU A 87 5.26 -10.84 16.90
C LEU A 87 6.59 -11.56 17.13
N SER A 88 7.38 -11.04 18.08
CA SER A 88 8.74 -11.50 18.36
C SER A 88 8.84 -12.43 19.59
N ALA A 89 7.80 -12.43 20.43
CA ALA A 89 7.68 -13.29 21.59
C ALA A 89 6.28 -13.90 21.72
N ASP A 90 6.19 -15.03 22.43
CA ASP A 90 4.93 -15.74 22.66
C ASP A 90 3.85 -14.84 23.28
N GLN A 91 4.24 -14.02 24.26
CA GLN A 91 3.32 -13.08 24.91
C GLN A 91 2.75 -12.05 23.94
N GLU A 92 3.58 -11.50 23.04
CA GLU A 92 3.12 -10.51 22.04
C GLU A 92 2.11 -11.12 21.08
N LEU A 93 2.33 -12.38 20.67
CA LEU A 93 1.39 -13.13 19.85
C LEU A 93 0.07 -13.38 20.60
N GLU A 94 0.15 -13.83 21.85
CA GLU A 94 -1.04 -14.08 22.69
C GLU A 94 -1.84 -12.80 22.93
N GLU A 95 -1.17 -11.67 23.16
CA GLU A 95 -1.82 -10.36 23.28
C GLU A 95 -2.49 -9.96 21.97
N TYR A 96 -1.81 -10.15 20.83
CA TYR A 96 -2.33 -9.80 19.51
C TYR A 96 -3.59 -10.60 19.15
N VAL A 97 -3.55 -11.92 19.29
CA VAL A 97 -4.74 -12.75 19.05
C VAL A 97 -5.80 -12.56 20.14
N GLY A 98 -5.41 -12.15 21.35
CA GLY A 98 -6.33 -11.74 22.40
C GLY A 98 -7.15 -10.50 22.02
N GLN A 99 -6.54 -9.51 21.36
CA GLN A 99 -7.25 -8.34 20.83
C GLN A 99 -8.25 -8.73 19.74
N ILE A 100 -7.91 -9.69 18.88
CA ILE A 100 -8.84 -10.26 17.90
C ILE A 100 -10.10 -10.76 18.61
N ILE A 101 -9.95 -11.61 19.64
CA ILE A 101 -11.10 -12.13 20.39
C ILE A 101 -11.96 -11.02 20.99
N ILE A 102 -11.34 -10.01 21.61
CA ILE A 102 -12.06 -8.90 22.26
C ILE A 102 -12.90 -8.11 21.24
N ILE A 103 -12.34 -7.82 20.07
CA ILE A 103 -13.07 -7.10 19.02
C ILE A 103 -14.17 -7.98 18.42
N ALA A 104 -13.95 -9.30 18.30
CA ALA A 104 -14.91 -10.23 17.72
C ALA A 104 -16.17 -10.26 18.58
N GLU A 105 -15.95 -10.38 19.88
CA GLU A 105 -16.98 -10.44 20.90
C GLU A 105 -17.80 -9.15 20.94
N ARG A 106 -17.12 -8.00 20.93
CA ARG A 106 -17.79 -6.70 20.87
C ARG A 106 -18.66 -6.57 19.63
N ARG A 107 -18.14 -6.90 18.45
CA ARG A 107 -18.91 -6.85 17.19
C ARG A 107 -20.09 -7.81 17.22
N MET A 108 -19.93 -8.98 17.84
CA MET A 108 -21.03 -9.93 18.03
C MET A 108 -22.13 -9.33 18.92
N ALA A 109 -21.78 -8.68 20.04
CA ALA A 109 -22.74 -8.02 20.94
C ALA A 109 -23.44 -6.80 20.30
N GLU A 110 -22.78 -6.12 19.37
CA GLU A 110 -23.39 -5.04 18.58
C GLU A 110 -24.39 -5.56 17.55
N GLN A 111 -24.17 -6.77 17.01
CA GLN A 111 -24.94 -7.33 15.90
C GLN A 111 -26.05 -8.30 16.32
N ASP A 112 -25.94 -8.91 17.50
CA ASP A 112 -26.87 -9.92 18.01
C ASP A 112 -27.40 -9.51 19.40
N SER A 113 -28.69 -9.14 19.46
CA SER A 113 -29.37 -8.75 20.70
C SER A 113 -29.52 -9.91 21.68
N HIS A 114 -29.64 -11.15 21.20
CA HIS A 114 -29.69 -12.34 22.06
C HIS A 114 -28.33 -12.58 22.70
N TYR A 115 -27.24 -12.44 21.94
CA TYR A 115 -25.88 -12.52 22.49
C TYR A 115 -25.64 -11.40 23.51
N LYS A 116 -26.04 -10.17 23.21
CA LYS A 116 -25.94 -9.04 24.15
C LYS A 116 -26.70 -9.30 25.45
N GLY A 117 -27.90 -9.87 25.38
CA GLY A 117 -28.67 -10.28 26.55
C GLY A 117 -27.97 -11.38 27.34
N TYR A 118 -27.48 -12.42 26.66
CA TYR A 118 -26.69 -13.49 27.28
C TYR A 118 -25.45 -12.95 28.00
N LYS A 119 -24.71 -12.02 27.37
CA LYS A 119 -23.50 -11.45 27.92
C LYS A 119 -23.76 -10.61 29.17
N ASN A 120 -24.84 -9.83 29.18
CA ASN A 120 -25.25 -9.06 30.36
C ASN A 120 -25.57 -9.95 31.56
N ASN A 121 -26.16 -11.13 31.32
CA ASN A 121 -26.46 -12.11 32.36
C ASN A 121 -25.24 -12.95 32.78
N ASN A 122 -24.14 -12.90 32.02
CA ASN A 122 -22.90 -13.65 32.25
C ASN A 122 -21.68 -12.71 32.18
N ALA A 123 -21.72 -11.62 32.96
CA ALA A 123 -20.71 -10.55 32.91
C ALA A 123 -19.30 -11.05 33.23
N ASP A 124 -19.17 -12.01 34.16
CA ASP A 124 -17.88 -12.52 34.66
C ASP A 124 -17.14 -13.43 33.69
N ALA A 125 -17.81 -13.95 32.65
CA ALA A 125 -17.18 -14.81 31.66
C ALA A 125 -16.24 -14.02 30.74
N GLY A 126 -15.08 -14.59 30.41
CA GLY A 126 -14.15 -13.97 29.46
C GLY A 126 -14.74 -13.89 28.04
N PRO A 127 -14.32 -12.93 27.18
CA PRO A 127 -14.81 -12.78 25.81
C PRO A 127 -14.85 -14.08 24.97
N LEU A 128 -13.76 -14.86 24.98
CA LEU A 128 -13.69 -16.13 24.22
C LEU A 128 -14.74 -17.13 24.75
N GLN A 129 -14.78 -17.26 26.07
CA GLN A 129 -15.67 -18.18 26.77
C GLN A 129 -17.14 -17.83 26.49
N SER A 130 -17.52 -16.55 26.60
CA SER A 130 -18.88 -16.09 26.32
C SER A 130 -19.31 -16.38 24.88
N MET A 131 -18.46 -16.09 23.88
CA MET A 131 -18.77 -16.37 22.48
C MET A 131 -18.96 -17.87 22.23
N VAL A 132 -17.98 -18.69 22.64
CA VAL A 132 -17.99 -20.13 22.43
C VAL A 132 -19.25 -20.76 23.05
N HIS A 133 -19.60 -20.37 24.27
CA HIS A 133 -20.77 -20.94 24.95
C HIS A 133 -22.07 -20.57 24.28
N PHE A 134 -22.26 -19.29 23.97
CA PHE A 134 -23.50 -18.84 23.37
C PHE A 134 -23.73 -19.54 22.03
N GLN A 135 -22.69 -19.69 21.22
CA GLN A 135 -22.81 -20.37 19.94
C GLN A 135 -23.03 -21.88 20.09
N LEU A 136 -22.40 -22.52 21.08
CA LEU A 136 -22.69 -23.91 21.43
C LEU A 136 -24.14 -24.11 21.88
N ASP A 137 -24.66 -23.21 22.72
CA ASP A 137 -26.05 -23.21 23.16
C ASP A 137 -27.01 -23.09 21.97
N GLN A 138 -26.76 -22.14 21.06
CA GLN A 138 -27.55 -22.01 19.83
C GLN A 138 -27.50 -23.27 18.96
N LEU A 139 -26.30 -23.86 18.76
CA LEU A 139 -26.15 -25.11 18.00
C LEU A 139 -26.91 -26.28 18.63
N LEU A 140 -26.84 -26.42 19.95
CA LEU A 140 -27.54 -27.46 20.69
C LEU A 140 -29.06 -27.25 20.62
N GLN A 141 -29.55 -26.03 20.80
CA GLN A 141 -30.98 -25.73 20.68
C GLN A 141 -31.51 -26.03 19.28
N LEU A 142 -30.74 -25.72 18.22
CA LEU A 142 -31.10 -26.07 16.86
C LEU A 142 -31.13 -27.60 16.66
N ALA A 143 -30.10 -28.31 17.13
CA ALA A 143 -30.06 -29.78 17.05
C ALA A 143 -31.22 -30.44 17.81
N VAL A 144 -31.57 -29.92 18.99
CA VAL A 144 -32.66 -30.44 19.81
C VAL A 144 -34.03 -30.18 19.17
N LYS A 145 -34.24 -29.03 18.54
CA LYS A 145 -35.48 -28.76 17.76
C LYS A 145 -35.66 -29.74 16.60
N GLU A 146 -34.57 -30.16 15.96
CA GLU A 146 -34.63 -31.18 14.92
C GLU A 146 -34.90 -32.60 15.50
N ILE A 147 -34.56 -32.88 16.76
CA ILE A 147 -34.99 -34.12 17.44
C ILE A 147 -36.51 -34.14 17.66
N ASP A 148 -37.12 -32.98 17.94
CA ASP A 148 -38.59 -32.87 18.09
C ASP A 148 -39.34 -33.28 16.83
N SER A 149 -38.73 -33.15 15.64
CA SER A 149 -39.27 -33.59 14.34
C SER A 149 -38.73 -34.94 13.84
N ALA A 150 -37.73 -35.53 14.49
CA ALA A 150 -37.08 -36.77 14.08
C ALA A 150 -37.90 -38.05 14.35
N SER A 151 -37.41 -39.19 13.85
CA SER A 151 -38.00 -40.53 14.04
C SER A 151 -37.98 -40.97 15.51
N ALA A 152 -38.83 -41.95 15.87
CA ALA A 152 -38.89 -42.50 17.23
C ALA A 152 -37.55 -43.10 17.67
N ASP A 153 -36.81 -43.73 16.76
CA ASP A 153 -35.48 -44.30 17.03
C ASP A 153 -34.46 -43.21 17.35
N ALA A 154 -34.45 -42.11 16.59
CA ALA A 154 -33.57 -40.96 16.82
C ALA A 154 -33.85 -40.29 18.19
N ARG A 155 -35.12 -40.16 18.56
CA ARG A 155 -35.53 -39.64 19.88
C ARG A 155 -35.10 -40.57 21.02
N SER A 156 -35.25 -41.88 20.83
CA SER A 156 -34.81 -42.88 21.82
C SER A 156 -33.30 -42.85 22.04
N GLU A 157 -32.51 -42.74 20.96
CA GLU A 157 -31.06 -42.61 21.05
C GLU A 157 -30.62 -41.34 21.78
N TYR A 158 -31.25 -40.20 21.48
CA TYR A 158 -31.03 -38.95 22.20
C TYR A 158 -31.30 -39.11 23.71
N VAL A 159 -32.46 -39.67 24.06
CA VAL A 159 -32.86 -39.87 25.46
C VAL A 159 -31.88 -40.78 26.22
N GLN A 160 -31.40 -41.87 25.60
CA GLN A 160 -30.41 -42.75 26.22
C GLN A 160 -29.10 -42.03 26.54
N LYS A 161 -28.64 -41.13 25.67
CA LYS A 161 -27.39 -40.39 25.87
C LYS A 161 -27.56 -39.29 26.92
N VAL A 162 -28.69 -38.60 26.90
CA VAL A 162 -29.07 -37.63 27.94
C VAL A 162 -29.19 -38.29 29.31
N GLU A 163 -29.80 -39.47 29.40
CA GLU A 163 -29.90 -40.22 30.64
C GLU A 163 -28.53 -40.56 31.22
N LYS A 164 -27.63 -41.12 30.40
CA LYS A 164 -26.25 -41.42 30.82
C LYS A 164 -25.52 -40.17 31.32
N PHE A 165 -25.73 -39.05 30.65
CA PHE A 165 -25.15 -37.78 31.02
C PHE A 165 -25.67 -37.27 32.37
N ILE A 166 -26.99 -37.30 32.58
CA ILE A 166 -27.63 -36.95 33.85
C ILE A 166 -27.14 -37.88 34.98
N GLN A 167 -27.05 -39.19 34.73
CA GLN A 167 -26.60 -40.17 35.71
C GLN A 167 -25.13 -39.97 36.12
N ALA A 168 -24.30 -39.42 35.24
CA ALA A 168 -22.91 -39.06 35.54
C ALA A 168 -22.78 -37.80 36.42
N MET A 169 -23.86 -37.06 36.66
CA MET A 169 -23.85 -35.86 37.50
C MET A 169 -23.94 -36.18 39.00
N PRO A 170 -23.49 -35.26 39.88
CA PRO A 170 -23.78 -35.34 41.31
C PRO A 170 -25.28 -35.43 41.62
N GLU A 171 -25.67 -36.20 42.65
CA GLU A 171 -27.07 -36.43 43.01
C GLU A 171 -27.86 -35.13 43.29
N GLU A 172 -27.19 -34.11 43.81
CA GLU A 172 -27.78 -32.78 44.02
C GLU A 172 -28.28 -32.16 42.71
N LYS A 173 -27.49 -32.28 41.63
CA LYS A 173 -27.85 -31.80 40.29
C LYS A 173 -28.96 -32.64 39.67
N GLN A 174 -28.92 -33.95 39.84
CA GLN A 174 -30.02 -34.82 39.41
C GLN A 174 -31.34 -34.47 40.11
N THR A 175 -31.29 -34.10 41.39
CA THR A 175 -32.48 -33.69 42.15
C THR A 175 -33.04 -32.35 41.68
N GLN A 176 -32.18 -31.40 41.35
CA GLN A 176 -32.60 -30.12 40.74
C GLN A 176 -33.27 -30.33 39.38
N ILE A 177 -32.75 -31.24 38.54
CA ILE A 177 -33.36 -31.60 37.25
C ILE A 177 -34.75 -32.22 37.46
N LYS A 178 -34.89 -33.14 38.43
CA LYS A 178 -36.19 -33.73 38.80
C LYS A 178 -37.23 -32.67 39.18
N GLN A 179 -36.83 -31.71 40.01
CA GLN A 179 -37.70 -30.63 40.46
C GLN A 179 -38.15 -29.73 39.29
N GLN A 180 -37.24 -29.37 38.39
CA GLN A 180 -37.57 -28.55 37.23
C GLN A 180 -38.49 -29.26 36.23
N LEU A 181 -38.28 -30.57 36.03
CA LEU A 181 -39.11 -31.37 35.13
C LEU A 181 -40.41 -31.85 35.77
N GLY A 182 -40.59 -31.63 37.09
CA GLY A 182 -41.76 -32.08 37.84
C GLY A 182 -41.89 -33.61 37.91
N VAL A 183 -40.76 -34.32 38.03
CA VAL A 183 -40.71 -35.78 37.98
C VAL A 183 -39.98 -36.42 39.16
N ASP A 184 -40.43 -37.61 39.57
CA ASP A 184 -39.85 -38.32 40.72
C ASP A 184 -38.60 -39.15 40.37
N LYS A 185 -38.44 -39.54 39.11
CA LYS A 185 -37.34 -40.39 38.62
C LYS A 185 -36.77 -39.84 37.30
N LEU A 186 -35.52 -40.17 36.99
CA LEU A 186 -34.89 -39.83 35.71
C LEU A 186 -34.53 -41.11 34.97
N THR A 187 -35.52 -41.96 34.74
CA THR A 187 -35.38 -43.21 33.96
C THR A 187 -35.60 -42.95 32.47
N ASN A 188 -35.02 -43.80 31.62
CA ASN A 188 -35.19 -43.74 30.17
C ASN A 188 -36.66 -43.56 29.75
N GLU A 189 -37.57 -44.40 30.26
CA GLU A 189 -39.00 -44.37 29.94
C GLU A 189 -39.64 -43.02 30.28
N MET A 190 -39.27 -42.44 31.42
CA MET A 190 -39.81 -41.16 31.87
C MET A 190 -39.28 -40.00 31.02
N LEU A 191 -38.00 -40.04 30.69
CA LEU A 191 -37.38 -39.05 29.80
C LEU A 191 -37.96 -39.15 28.37
N GLN A 192 -38.21 -40.36 27.85
CA GLN A 192 -38.90 -40.56 26.58
C GLN A 192 -40.30 -39.95 26.60
N ARG A 193 -41.04 -40.12 27.71
CA ARG A 193 -42.36 -39.52 27.89
C ARG A 193 -42.32 -37.99 27.94
N ILE A 194 -41.33 -37.41 28.61
CA ILE A 194 -41.10 -35.96 28.63
C ILE A 194 -40.82 -35.46 27.21
N VAL A 195 -39.91 -36.11 26.47
CA VAL A 195 -39.63 -35.74 25.06
C VAL A 195 -40.88 -35.85 24.19
N ALA A 196 -41.68 -36.91 24.35
CA ALA A 196 -42.89 -37.09 23.56
C ALA A 196 -44.01 -36.10 23.89
N THR A 197 -44.09 -35.63 25.15
CA THR A 197 -45.20 -34.78 25.63
C THR A 197 -44.87 -33.29 25.58
N SER A 198 -43.62 -32.94 25.90
CA SER A 198 -43.16 -31.56 26.09
C SER A 198 -42.06 -31.16 25.12
N GLY A 199 -41.55 -32.10 24.31
CA GLY A 199 -40.41 -31.89 23.43
C GLY A 199 -39.07 -32.09 24.13
N ALA A 200 -38.07 -32.52 23.36
CA ALA A 200 -36.66 -32.59 23.71
C ALA A 200 -36.11 -31.22 24.13
N SER A 201 -36.66 -30.12 23.60
CA SER A 201 -36.31 -28.75 23.96
C SER A 201 -36.51 -28.44 25.44
N VAL A 202 -37.59 -28.95 26.06
CA VAL A 202 -37.88 -28.74 27.48
C VAL A 202 -36.93 -29.53 28.37
N LEU A 203 -36.65 -30.79 28.00
CA LEU A 203 -35.65 -31.61 28.70
C LEU A 203 -34.26 -30.96 28.64
N PHE A 204 -33.87 -30.47 27.48
CA PHE A 204 -32.61 -29.77 27.28
C PHE A 204 -32.49 -28.52 28.16
N ALA A 205 -33.52 -27.66 28.18
CA ALA A 205 -33.53 -26.43 28.96
C ALA A 205 -33.31 -26.70 30.46
N ALA A 206 -33.99 -27.72 31.02
CA ALA A 206 -33.83 -28.09 32.41
C ALA A 206 -32.40 -28.57 32.74
N ILE A 207 -31.80 -29.35 31.85
CA ILE A 207 -30.42 -29.82 32.04
C ILE A 207 -29.44 -28.64 32.02
N VAL A 208 -29.58 -27.72 31.06
CA VAL A 208 -28.71 -26.54 30.94
C VAL A 208 -28.85 -25.63 32.16
N GLU A 209 -30.07 -25.36 32.62
CA GLU A 209 -30.34 -24.50 33.77
C GLU A 209 -29.68 -25.03 35.05
N VAL A 210 -29.73 -26.34 35.26
CA VAL A 210 -29.15 -26.98 36.46
C VAL A 210 -27.64 -27.16 36.36
N SER A 211 -27.15 -27.58 35.20
CA SER A 211 -25.75 -27.94 34.98
C SER A 211 -24.87 -26.69 34.82
N GLY A 212 -25.45 -25.58 34.37
CA GLY A 212 -24.73 -24.35 34.09
C GLY A 212 -23.55 -24.58 33.15
N PHE A 213 -22.42 -23.94 33.46
CA PHE A 213 -21.22 -23.98 32.63
C PHE A 213 -20.63 -25.40 32.44
N ALA A 214 -20.78 -26.31 33.41
CA ALA A 214 -20.24 -27.67 33.34
C ALA A 214 -20.94 -28.55 32.28
N PHE A 215 -22.13 -28.15 31.81
CA PHE A 215 -22.81 -28.86 30.72
C PHE A 215 -22.00 -28.82 29.43
N TYR A 216 -21.44 -27.66 29.10
CA TYR A 216 -20.87 -27.37 27.79
C TYR A 216 -19.53 -28.08 27.54
N THR A 217 -18.80 -28.45 28.59
CA THR A 217 -17.57 -29.25 28.47
C THR A 217 -17.86 -30.69 28.03
N THR A 218 -19.02 -31.22 28.38
CA THR A 218 -19.52 -32.55 28.02
C THR A 218 -20.50 -32.55 26.85
N ALA A 219 -21.11 -31.40 26.54
CA ALA A 219 -22.13 -31.25 25.49
C ALA A 219 -21.56 -31.44 24.08
N THR A 220 -20.24 -31.33 23.90
CA THR A 220 -19.55 -31.70 22.65
C THR A 220 -19.75 -33.18 22.30
N SER A 221 -19.75 -34.06 23.30
CA SER A 221 -20.06 -35.48 23.11
C SER A 221 -21.54 -35.68 22.73
N LEU A 222 -22.46 -34.93 23.35
CA LEU A 222 -23.88 -34.96 23.02
C LEU A 222 -24.12 -34.44 21.59
N LEU A 223 -23.49 -33.34 21.18
CA LEU A 223 -23.50 -32.81 19.81
C LEU A 223 -22.97 -33.83 18.80
N ALA A 224 -21.79 -34.41 19.04
CA ALA A 224 -21.21 -35.42 18.16
C ALA A 224 -22.14 -36.62 17.99
N SER A 225 -22.85 -36.97 19.05
CA SER A 225 -23.79 -38.08 19.09
C SER A 225 -25.12 -37.80 18.40
N LEU A 226 -25.54 -36.53 18.36
CA LEU A 226 -26.71 -36.03 17.64
C LEU A 226 -26.40 -35.82 16.15
N ALA A 227 -25.15 -35.52 15.82
CA ALA A 227 -24.69 -35.27 14.46
C ALA A 227 -25.04 -36.44 13.50
N GLY A 228 -24.82 -37.68 13.96
CA GLY A 228 -25.14 -38.89 13.18
C GLY A 228 -26.61 -39.06 12.81
N LEU A 229 -27.54 -38.50 13.61
CA LEU A 229 -28.98 -38.56 13.36
C LEU A 229 -29.43 -37.63 12.22
N PHE A 230 -28.62 -36.63 11.88
CA PHE A 230 -28.94 -35.61 10.89
C PHE A 230 -28.11 -35.75 9.60
N GLY A 231 -27.36 -36.84 9.45
CA GLY A 231 -26.45 -37.03 8.30
C GLY A 231 -25.30 -36.01 8.25
N VAL A 232 -25.07 -35.30 9.36
CA VAL A 232 -24.03 -34.29 9.51
C VAL A 232 -22.98 -34.83 10.45
N THR A 233 -21.76 -35.10 10.01
CA THR A 233 -20.69 -35.44 10.96
C THR A 233 -20.10 -34.14 11.52
N LEU A 234 -20.47 -33.75 12.74
CA LEU A 234 -19.87 -32.62 13.44
C LEU A 234 -18.45 -33.01 13.91
N SER A 235 -17.42 -32.33 13.43
CA SER A 235 -16.01 -32.68 13.63
C SER A 235 -15.46 -32.23 14.99
N PHE A 236 -16.00 -32.75 16.10
CA PHE A 236 -15.66 -32.25 17.45
C PHE A 236 -14.78 -33.15 18.32
N GLY A 237 -14.02 -34.09 17.74
CA GLY A 237 -12.90 -34.66 18.52
C GLY A 237 -12.23 -35.93 18.02
N THR A 238 -12.87 -36.78 17.21
CA THR A 238 -12.20 -38.03 16.78
C THR A 238 -12.85 -38.65 15.53
N TYR A 239 -12.89 -37.93 14.41
CA TYR A 239 -13.29 -38.53 13.14
C TYR A 239 -12.38 -38.05 12.01
N THR A 240 -11.61 -39.00 11.49
CA THR A 240 -10.82 -38.86 10.27
C THR A 240 -11.70 -38.50 9.07
N ALA A 241 -11.24 -37.47 8.33
CA ALA A 241 -11.59 -37.08 6.95
C ALA A 241 -12.76 -36.09 6.74
N LEU A 242 -12.40 -34.93 6.17
CA LEU A 242 -13.05 -34.05 5.17
C LEU A 242 -14.58 -34.00 5.09
N THR A 243 -15.25 -35.15 4.97
CA THR A 243 -16.71 -35.26 4.83
C THR A 243 -17.44 -34.57 5.98
N SER A 244 -16.83 -34.52 7.16
CA SER A 244 -17.42 -33.93 8.36
C SER A 244 -17.50 -32.42 8.34
N PHE A 245 -16.37 -31.73 8.22
CA PHE A 245 -16.38 -30.27 8.28
C PHE A 245 -17.11 -29.64 7.09
N VAL A 246 -16.93 -30.22 5.91
CA VAL A 246 -17.59 -29.74 4.69
C VAL A 246 -19.10 -30.03 4.71
N ALA A 247 -19.54 -31.17 5.25
CA ALA A 247 -20.96 -31.45 5.48
C ALA A 247 -21.58 -30.52 6.54
N VAL A 248 -20.82 -30.14 7.58
CA VAL A 248 -21.29 -29.18 8.60
C VAL A 248 -21.55 -27.82 7.98
N LEU A 249 -20.59 -27.26 7.22
CA LEU A 249 -20.81 -25.99 6.51
C LEU A 249 -21.98 -26.07 5.53
N ALA A 250 -22.19 -27.26 4.98
CA ALA A 250 -23.27 -27.51 4.06
C ALA A 250 -24.63 -27.76 4.73
N SER A 251 -24.65 -27.94 6.05
CA SER A 251 -25.84 -28.33 6.80
C SER A 251 -26.84 -27.18 6.97
N PRO A 252 -28.15 -27.46 6.94
CA PRO A 252 -29.18 -26.48 7.24
C PRO A 252 -29.00 -25.82 8.63
N ILE A 253 -28.55 -26.59 9.63
CA ILE A 253 -28.30 -26.13 10.99
C ILE A 253 -27.23 -25.03 11.02
N PHE A 254 -26.13 -25.22 10.29
CA PHE A 254 -25.06 -24.22 10.19
C PHE A 254 -25.56 -22.92 9.52
N LEU A 255 -26.35 -23.04 8.45
CA LEU A 255 -26.94 -21.88 7.78
C LEU A 255 -27.91 -21.12 8.70
N LEU A 256 -28.71 -21.83 9.49
CA LEU A 256 -29.63 -21.24 10.46
C LEU A 256 -28.89 -20.48 11.59
N LEU A 257 -27.78 -21.04 12.08
CA LEU A 257 -26.90 -20.38 13.04
C LEU A 257 -26.34 -19.07 12.46
N LEU A 258 -25.81 -19.12 11.24
CA LEU A 258 -25.21 -17.97 10.56
C LEU A 258 -26.23 -16.85 10.25
N LEU A 259 -27.48 -17.22 9.99
CA LEU A 259 -28.58 -16.29 9.78
C LEU A 259 -29.16 -15.70 11.07
N GLY A 260 -28.92 -16.31 12.24
CA GLY A 260 -29.37 -15.82 13.54
C GLY A 260 -30.90 -15.77 13.67
N GLY A 261 -31.61 -16.72 13.08
CA GLY A 261 -33.09 -16.82 13.14
C GLY A 261 -33.88 -15.70 12.43
N GLY A 262 -33.22 -14.62 12.00
CA GLY A 262 -33.83 -13.46 11.35
C GLY A 262 -33.61 -13.44 9.85
N GLY A 263 -34.46 -14.18 9.12
CA GLY A 263 -34.86 -13.92 7.72
C GLY A 263 -33.79 -13.70 6.64
N PHE A 264 -33.87 -14.52 5.60
CA PHE A 264 -33.26 -14.45 4.25
C PHE A 264 -32.99 -13.07 3.62
N PHE A 265 -33.74 -12.02 3.99
CA PHE A 265 -33.88 -10.79 3.20
C PHE A 265 -32.76 -9.74 3.33
N LEU A 266 -31.72 -9.96 4.16
CA LEU A 266 -30.70 -8.93 4.45
C LEU A 266 -29.41 -9.00 3.60
N TYR A 267 -29.27 -9.95 2.68
CA TYR A 267 -27.95 -10.38 2.20
C TYR A 267 -27.54 -10.04 0.75
N ARG A 268 -28.33 -9.25 0.02
CA ARG A 268 -28.09 -9.05 -1.44
C ARG A 268 -26.79 -8.31 -1.81
N SER A 269 -26.04 -7.66 -0.90
CA SER A 269 -24.78 -6.99 -1.29
C SER A 269 -23.72 -6.74 -0.21
N GLN A 270 -23.75 -7.41 0.96
CA GLN A 270 -22.88 -7.06 2.09
C GLN A 270 -21.98 -8.23 2.53
N ASN A 271 -21.01 -8.60 1.69
CA ASN A 271 -19.98 -9.62 2.00
C ASN A 271 -19.32 -9.35 3.37
N GLN A 272 -19.12 -8.07 3.74
CA GLN A 272 -18.59 -7.68 5.06
C GLN A 272 -19.48 -8.10 6.25
N LYS A 273 -20.82 -8.07 6.12
CA LYS A 273 -21.71 -8.52 7.21
C LYS A 273 -21.65 -10.03 7.40
N LEU A 274 -21.61 -10.77 6.29
CA LEU A 274 -21.43 -12.22 6.31
C LEU A 274 -20.07 -12.60 6.94
N GLN A 275 -19.00 -11.93 6.51
CA GLN A 275 -17.65 -12.12 7.05
C GLN A 275 -17.57 -11.82 8.55
N ASN A 276 -18.24 -10.75 9.02
CA ASN A 276 -18.27 -10.42 10.44
C ASN A 276 -19.02 -11.47 11.27
N LYS A 277 -20.15 -11.99 10.78
CA LYS A 277 -20.89 -13.07 11.47
C LYS A 277 -20.17 -14.42 11.44
N MET A 278 -19.35 -14.65 10.42
CA MET A 278 -18.53 -15.86 10.31
C MET A 278 -17.38 -15.90 11.30
N LEU A 279 -16.91 -14.75 11.76
CA LEU A 279 -15.70 -14.69 12.58
C LEU A 279 -15.88 -15.35 13.98
N PRO A 280 -16.96 -15.08 14.74
CA PRO A 280 -17.25 -15.85 15.95
C PRO A 280 -17.36 -17.36 15.68
N ILE A 281 -18.00 -17.75 14.56
CA ILE A 281 -18.15 -19.16 14.18
C ILE A 281 -16.78 -19.80 13.90
N LEU A 282 -15.88 -19.13 13.20
CA LEU A 282 -14.50 -19.61 12.98
C LEU A 282 -13.74 -19.73 14.30
N ILE A 283 -13.90 -18.76 15.20
CA ILE A 283 -13.30 -18.80 16.55
C ILE A 283 -13.80 -20.04 17.31
N LEU A 284 -15.10 -20.34 17.26
CA LEU A 284 -15.65 -21.58 17.82
C LEU A 284 -15.01 -22.81 17.18
N GLN A 285 -14.96 -22.89 15.85
CA GLN A 285 -14.42 -24.05 15.13
C GLN A 285 -12.94 -24.30 15.43
N ILE A 286 -12.16 -23.23 15.60
CA ILE A 286 -10.76 -23.31 16.00
C ILE A 286 -10.63 -23.77 17.46
N THR A 287 -11.41 -23.16 18.35
CA THR A 287 -11.24 -23.32 19.81
C THR A 287 -11.81 -24.64 20.33
N LEU A 288 -12.90 -25.12 19.74
CA LEU A 288 -13.66 -26.24 20.29
C LEU A 288 -12.90 -27.57 20.31
N PRO A 289 -12.19 -28.00 19.25
CA PRO A 289 -11.36 -29.22 19.28
C PRO A 289 -10.29 -29.17 20.37
N PHE A 290 -9.71 -27.99 20.60
CA PHE A 290 -8.70 -27.78 21.63
C PHE A 290 -9.28 -27.88 23.05
N LEU A 291 -10.53 -27.44 23.25
CA LEU A 291 -11.23 -27.56 24.53
C LEU A 291 -11.76 -28.98 24.79
N SER A 292 -12.04 -29.78 23.75
CA SER A 292 -12.56 -31.14 23.88
C SER A 292 -11.48 -32.23 23.91
N GLY A 293 -10.30 -31.96 23.35
CA GLY A 293 -9.17 -32.89 23.29
C GLY A 293 -8.22 -32.81 24.50
N GLN A 294 -7.17 -33.63 24.47
CA GLN A 294 -6.03 -33.45 25.38
C GLN A 294 -5.26 -32.20 24.94
N GLN A 295 -5.13 -31.23 25.84
CA GLN A 295 -4.47 -29.95 25.58
C GLN A 295 -2.96 -30.15 25.41
N GLU A 296 -2.51 -30.44 24.19
CA GLU A 296 -1.09 -30.37 23.86
C GLU A 296 -0.69 -28.90 23.71
N ILE A 297 0.30 -28.47 24.50
CA ILE A 297 0.85 -27.12 24.41
C ILE A 297 1.76 -27.08 23.18
N VAL A 298 1.38 -26.26 22.20
CA VAL A 298 2.12 -26.04 20.96
C VAL A 298 3.07 -24.87 21.11
N SER A 299 4.26 -25.01 20.52
CA SER A 299 5.26 -23.94 20.45
C SER A 299 4.92 -22.94 19.34
N TYR A 300 4.99 -21.65 19.64
CA TYR A 300 4.82 -20.60 18.63
C TYR A 300 6.11 -20.27 17.86
N THR A 301 7.24 -20.88 18.21
CA THR A 301 8.56 -20.55 17.64
C THR A 301 8.60 -20.61 16.11
N PRO A 302 8.02 -21.60 15.42
CA PRO A 302 8.02 -21.63 13.96
C PRO A 302 7.34 -20.41 13.32
N LEU A 303 6.19 -19.99 13.87
CA LEU A 303 5.45 -18.84 13.38
C LEU A 303 6.17 -17.52 13.69
N ILE A 304 6.67 -17.36 14.91
CA ILE A 304 7.45 -16.18 15.31
C ILE A 304 8.67 -16.05 14.39
N THR A 305 9.32 -17.15 14.05
CA THR A 305 10.46 -17.16 13.13
C THR A 305 10.04 -16.75 11.71
N LEU A 306 8.90 -17.24 11.22
CA LEU A 306 8.35 -16.87 9.91
C LEU A 306 7.98 -15.38 9.84
N TRP A 307 7.28 -14.87 10.86
CA TRP A 307 6.92 -13.46 10.97
C TRP A 307 8.18 -12.59 11.03
N LYS A 308 9.15 -12.95 11.87
CA LYS A 308 10.40 -12.21 12.02
C LYS A 308 11.20 -12.16 10.71
N THR A 309 11.31 -13.28 10.01
CA THR A 309 11.97 -13.33 8.70
C THR A 309 11.31 -12.38 7.71
N SER A 310 9.98 -12.37 7.68
CA SER A 310 9.20 -11.50 6.78
C SER A 310 9.34 -10.02 7.15
N HIS A 311 9.29 -9.71 8.44
CA HIS A 311 9.50 -8.36 8.97
C HIS A 311 10.91 -7.86 8.67
N ASP A 312 11.94 -8.68 8.87
CA ASP A 312 13.34 -8.30 8.62
C ASP A 312 13.58 -8.03 7.13
N GLN A 313 13.01 -8.84 6.24
CA GLN A 313 13.03 -8.59 4.79
C GLN A 313 12.40 -7.25 4.44
N TYR A 314 11.25 -6.94 5.04
CA TYR A 314 10.55 -5.68 4.85
C TYR A 314 11.37 -4.48 5.37
N GLN A 315 12.03 -4.60 6.52
CA GLN A 315 12.91 -3.56 7.06
C GLN A 315 14.14 -3.32 6.19
N ILE A 316 14.74 -4.38 5.65
CA ILE A 316 15.84 -4.27 4.67
C ILE A 316 15.35 -3.48 3.44
N LEU A 317 14.16 -3.79 2.93
CA LEU A 317 13.57 -3.09 1.78
C LEU A 317 13.32 -1.60 2.08
N ARG A 318 12.72 -1.26 3.23
CA ARG A 318 12.53 0.14 3.67
C ARG A 318 13.85 0.88 3.86
N THR A 319 14.91 0.19 4.28
CA THR A 319 16.23 0.79 4.44
C THR A 319 16.85 1.09 3.07
N LYS A 320 16.78 0.14 2.12
CA LYS A 320 17.21 0.38 0.73
C LYS A 320 16.47 1.56 0.07
N ILE A 321 15.16 1.65 0.29
CA ILE A 321 14.34 2.76 -0.22
C ILE A 321 14.84 4.10 0.36
N ARG A 322 15.03 4.18 1.68
CA ARG A 322 15.55 5.39 2.35
C ARG A 322 16.94 5.78 1.86
N ASP A 323 17.83 4.81 1.65
CA ASP A 323 19.19 5.06 1.17
C ASP A 323 19.18 5.61 -0.26
N ILE A 324 18.31 5.09 -1.13
CA ILE A 324 18.15 5.61 -2.49
C ILE A 324 17.52 7.00 -2.46
N GLU A 325 16.48 7.24 -1.65
CA GLU A 325 15.87 8.56 -1.49
C GLU A 325 16.89 9.61 -1.03
N ARG A 326 17.75 9.25 -0.08
CA ARG A 326 18.85 10.11 0.36
C ARG A 326 19.84 10.40 -0.77
N THR A 327 20.22 9.37 -1.54
CA THR A 327 21.14 9.54 -2.67
C THR A 327 20.54 10.40 -3.78
N LEU A 328 19.23 10.26 -4.02
CA LEU A 328 18.48 11.11 -4.95
C LEU A 328 18.52 12.58 -4.49
N GLU A 329 18.24 12.83 -3.22
CA GLU A 329 18.27 14.18 -2.65
C GLU A 329 19.67 14.81 -2.71
N ASP A 330 20.71 14.05 -2.39
CA ASP A 330 22.09 14.52 -2.47
C ASP A 330 22.51 14.81 -3.92
N GLY A 331 22.12 13.95 -4.88
CA GLY A 331 22.40 14.19 -6.29
C GLY A 331 21.64 15.39 -6.87
N LYS A 332 20.41 15.67 -6.42
CA LYS A 332 19.70 16.91 -6.77
C LYS A 332 20.45 18.15 -6.30
N LYS A 333 20.99 18.13 -5.08
CA LYS A 333 21.82 19.24 -4.57
C LYS A 333 23.08 19.43 -5.40
N GLN A 334 23.74 18.34 -5.82
CA GLN A 334 24.92 18.42 -6.70
C GLN A 334 24.57 19.01 -8.07
N ILE A 335 23.48 18.55 -8.71
CA ILE A 335 23.00 19.11 -9.98
C ILE A 335 22.70 20.61 -9.84
N ALA A 336 22.06 21.02 -8.74
CA ALA A 336 21.77 22.43 -8.48
C ALA A 336 23.05 23.26 -8.30
N SER A 337 24.04 22.74 -7.57
CA SER A 337 25.36 23.39 -7.39
C SER A 337 26.07 23.57 -8.73
N LEU A 338 26.20 22.49 -9.52
CA LEU A 338 26.81 22.52 -10.84
C LEU A 338 26.09 23.50 -11.78
N THR A 339 24.77 23.54 -11.73
CA THR A 339 23.96 24.48 -12.51
C THR A 339 24.24 25.93 -12.11
N GLY A 340 24.40 26.20 -10.81
CA GLY A 340 24.81 27.50 -10.29
C GLY A 340 26.20 27.91 -10.76
N GLU A 341 27.18 27.00 -10.72
CA GLU A 341 28.55 27.24 -11.18
C GLU A 341 28.62 27.51 -12.69
N ILE A 342 27.90 26.72 -13.50
CA ILE A 342 27.80 26.93 -14.95
C ILE A 342 27.25 28.33 -15.22
N ARG A 343 26.13 28.69 -14.58
CA ARG A 343 25.49 30.00 -14.76
C ARG A 343 26.40 31.16 -14.34
N SER A 344 27.14 31.01 -13.24
CA SER A 344 28.10 32.01 -12.78
C SER A 344 29.22 32.22 -13.81
N LYS A 345 29.78 31.15 -14.37
CA LYS A 345 30.83 31.24 -15.39
C LYS A 345 30.31 31.81 -16.71
N GLU A 346 29.08 31.48 -17.10
CA GLU A 346 28.41 32.06 -18.27
C GLU A 346 28.21 33.58 -18.11
N GLN A 347 27.81 34.02 -16.91
CA GLN A 347 27.70 35.43 -16.57
C GLN A 347 29.06 36.15 -16.66
N THR A 348 30.14 35.54 -16.16
CA THR A 348 31.49 36.09 -16.31
C THR A 348 31.91 36.19 -17.79
N ILE A 349 31.60 35.18 -18.61
CA ILE A 349 31.86 35.25 -20.06
C ILE A 349 31.09 36.42 -20.70
N PHE A 350 29.84 36.63 -20.30
CA PHE A 350 29.01 37.73 -20.79
C PHE A 350 29.62 39.10 -20.42
N GLU A 351 30.01 39.30 -19.16
CA GLU A 351 30.67 40.53 -18.68
C GLU A 351 32.02 40.77 -19.38
N ASN A 352 32.81 39.71 -19.55
CA ASN A 352 34.07 39.75 -20.30
C ASN A 352 33.85 40.16 -21.76
N ASN A 353 32.81 39.65 -22.42
CA ASN A 353 32.48 40.05 -23.79
C ASN A 353 32.07 41.53 -23.87
N LEU A 354 31.31 42.03 -22.89
CA LEU A 354 30.97 43.46 -22.81
C LEU A 354 32.23 44.32 -22.63
N SER A 355 33.16 43.89 -21.76
CA SER A 355 34.45 44.55 -21.55
C SER A 355 35.29 44.58 -22.84
N ILE A 356 35.32 43.48 -23.60
CA ILE A 356 36.00 43.41 -24.91
C ILE A 356 35.38 44.42 -25.89
N GLU A 357 34.06 44.52 -25.98
CA GLU A 357 33.39 45.48 -26.88
C GLU A 357 33.65 46.93 -26.45
N ASN A 358 33.67 47.22 -25.15
CA ASN A 358 34.04 48.53 -24.63
C ASN A 358 35.49 48.90 -24.97
N ALA A 359 36.43 47.96 -24.83
CA ALA A 359 37.83 48.16 -25.21
C ALA A 359 38.00 48.40 -26.72
N LYS A 360 37.25 47.67 -27.56
CA LYS A 360 37.20 47.92 -29.01
C LYS A 360 36.62 49.29 -29.34
N ALA A 361 35.56 49.72 -28.65
CA ALA A 361 34.97 51.03 -28.84
C ALA A 361 35.95 52.16 -28.44
N ALA A 362 36.68 51.99 -27.34
CA ALA A 362 37.74 52.91 -26.93
C ALA A 362 38.85 53.01 -28.01
N LEU A 363 39.29 51.88 -28.56
CA LEU A 363 40.26 51.85 -29.68
C LEU A 363 39.73 52.55 -30.93
N LYS A 364 38.45 52.38 -31.28
CA LYS A 364 37.81 53.10 -32.40
C LYS A 364 37.82 54.61 -32.17
N THR A 365 37.46 55.05 -30.96
CA THR A 365 37.50 56.48 -30.61
C THR A 365 38.93 57.02 -30.71
N LYS A 366 39.92 56.27 -30.20
CA LYS A 366 41.35 56.62 -30.35
C LYS A 366 41.78 56.70 -31.83
N LEU A 367 41.35 55.75 -32.67
CA LEU A 367 41.61 55.79 -34.12
C LEU A 367 41.03 57.04 -34.79
N ILE A 368 39.83 57.50 -34.40
CA ILE A 368 39.19 58.69 -34.98
C ILE A 368 39.95 59.98 -34.62
N GLN A 369 40.56 60.01 -33.43
CA GLN A 369 41.27 61.16 -32.86
C GLN A 369 42.76 61.23 -33.23
N THR A 370 43.34 60.10 -33.64
CA THR A 370 44.77 60.00 -33.99
C THR A 370 44.99 60.35 -35.46
N ASP A 371 46.14 60.94 -35.78
CA ASP A 371 46.58 61.10 -37.17
C ASP A 371 46.94 59.73 -37.77
N LEU A 372 46.03 59.20 -38.60
CA LEU A 372 46.13 57.85 -39.16
C LEU A 372 47.29 57.71 -40.17
N GLU A 373 47.76 58.82 -40.76
CA GLU A 373 48.87 58.80 -41.73
C GLU A 373 50.22 58.51 -41.05
N GLN A 374 50.32 58.76 -39.74
CA GLN A 374 51.53 58.55 -38.94
C GLN A 374 51.59 57.17 -38.28
N LEU A 375 50.52 56.39 -38.33
CA LEU A 375 50.45 55.06 -37.72
C LEU A 375 51.03 53.98 -38.65
N GLN A 376 52.23 53.51 -38.32
CA GLN A 376 52.87 52.38 -39.01
C GLN A 376 52.40 51.03 -38.45
N VAL A 377 51.18 50.64 -38.81
CA VAL A 377 50.55 49.37 -38.38
C VAL A 377 50.80 48.25 -39.40
N SER A 378 50.41 48.43 -40.66
CA SER A 378 50.64 47.49 -41.77
C SER A 378 50.42 48.19 -43.11
N ASN A 379 50.96 47.63 -44.21
CA ASN A 379 50.70 48.16 -45.55
C ASN A 379 49.20 48.22 -45.89
N ARG A 380 48.44 47.23 -45.40
CA ARG A 380 46.99 47.16 -45.57
C ARG A 380 46.26 48.21 -44.73
N PHE A 381 46.74 48.47 -43.52
CA PHE A 381 46.25 49.55 -42.68
C PHE A 381 46.45 50.92 -43.36
N THR A 382 47.61 51.18 -43.95
CA THR A 382 47.88 52.44 -44.66
C THR A 382 46.90 52.68 -45.83
N VAL A 383 46.63 51.63 -46.63
CA VAL A 383 45.65 51.71 -47.72
C VAL A 383 44.23 51.96 -47.19
N LEU A 384 43.84 51.29 -46.11
CA LEU A 384 42.54 51.47 -45.48
C LEU A 384 42.41 52.86 -44.83
N ALA A 385 43.49 53.39 -44.26
CA ALA A 385 43.54 54.68 -43.58
C ALA A 385 43.41 55.83 -44.58
N ALA A 386 44.15 55.77 -45.69
CA ALA A 386 44.03 56.71 -46.80
C ALA A 386 42.59 56.75 -47.35
N ARG A 387 41.98 55.59 -47.58
CA ARG A 387 40.59 55.48 -48.05
C ARG A 387 39.57 56.00 -47.03
N TYR A 388 39.82 55.79 -45.74
CA TYR A 388 38.97 56.33 -44.66
C TYR A 388 39.07 57.86 -44.58
N ILE A 389 40.27 58.42 -44.73
CA ILE A 389 40.52 59.87 -44.74
C ILE A 389 39.84 60.54 -45.94
N GLU A 390 39.99 59.97 -47.14
CA GLU A 390 39.34 60.46 -48.36
C GLU A 390 37.82 60.49 -48.19
N MET A 391 37.23 59.39 -47.70
CA MET A 391 35.80 59.29 -47.44
C MET A 391 35.32 60.25 -46.34
N ARG A 392 36.14 60.53 -45.31
CA ARG A 392 35.86 61.53 -44.27
C ARG A 392 35.87 62.95 -44.85
N ARG A 393 36.78 63.26 -45.76
CA ARG A 393 36.84 64.56 -46.48
C ARG A 393 35.61 64.74 -47.37
N GLU A 394 35.23 63.72 -48.13
CA GLU A 394 34.04 63.71 -49.00
C GLU A 394 32.73 63.90 -48.21
N ALA A 395 32.57 63.17 -47.11
CA ALA A 395 31.42 63.35 -46.20
C ALA A 395 31.39 64.75 -45.57
N GLY A 396 32.56 65.33 -45.26
CA GLY A 396 32.69 66.70 -44.76
C GLY A 396 32.27 67.76 -45.79
N SER A 397 32.67 67.61 -47.06
CA SER A 397 32.27 68.52 -48.13
C SER A 397 30.77 68.47 -48.43
N ILE A 398 30.15 67.29 -48.36
CA ILE A 398 28.69 67.11 -48.54
C ILE A 398 27.90 67.75 -47.39
N ARG A 399 28.44 67.72 -46.16
CA ARG A 399 27.82 68.34 -44.99
C ARG A 399 27.89 69.87 -45.04
N HIS A 400 29.05 70.41 -45.44
CA HIS A 400 29.23 71.85 -45.63
C HIS A 400 28.41 72.41 -46.81
N SER A 401 28.22 71.65 -47.89
CA SER A 401 27.36 72.07 -49.00
C SER A 401 25.87 72.07 -48.65
N LYS A 402 25.42 71.23 -47.69
CA LYS A 402 24.03 71.24 -47.19
C LYS A 402 23.75 72.37 -46.21
N GLN A 403 24.74 72.80 -45.42
CA GLN A 403 24.57 73.84 -44.41
C GLN A 403 24.59 75.27 -45.00
N TYR A 404 25.04 75.44 -46.25
CA TYR A 404 25.02 76.72 -46.97
C TYR A 404 23.74 76.97 -47.81
N ASN A 405 22.81 76.00 -47.87
CA ASN A 405 21.59 76.08 -48.71
C ASN A 405 20.29 76.37 -47.92
N GLU A 406 20.34 76.89 -46.69
CA GLU A 406 19.14 77.40 -45.98
C GLU A 406 18.68 78.80 -46.43
N ALA A 407 19.35 79.42 -47.42
CA ALA A 407 18.90 80.68 -48.01
C ALA A 407 18.37 80.49 -49.45
N GLY A 408 17.08 80.23 -49.60
CA GLY A 408 16.32 80.57 -50.81
C GLY A 408 15.65 79.41 -51.55
N LEU A 409 14.33 79.49 -51.65
CA LEU A 409 13.41 78.59 -52.38
C LEU A 409 13.81 78.28 -53.84
N MET A 410 14.63 79.12 -54.48
CA MET A 410 15.10 78.91 -55.86
C MET A 410 16.32 77.97 -55.99
N GLY A 411 16.99 77.60 -54.89
CA GLY A 411 18.04 76.56 -54.89
C GLY A 411 17.45 75.14 -54.92
N TRP A 412 16.32 74.93 -54.25
CA TRP A 412 15.66 73.62 -54.11
C TRP A 412 15.26 72.98 -55.45
N ILE A 413 14.82 73.80 -56.42
CA ILE A 413 14.35 73.31 -57.74
C ILE A 413 15.52 72.91 -58.66
N ARG A 414 16.69 73.55 -58.54
CA ARG A 414 17.88 73.17 -59.31
C ARG A 414 18.63 71.99 -58.68
N ASP A 415 18.56 71.86 -57.35
CA ASP A 415 19.18 70.75 -56.62
C ASP A 415 18.43 69.44 -56.77
N GLN A 416 17.09 69.44 -56.94
CA GLN A 416 16.31 68.23 -57.24
C GLN A 416 16.67 67.57 -58.59
N VAL A 417 17.15 68.35 -59.57
CA VAL A 417 17.51 67.84 -60.90
C VAL A 417 18.98 67.40 -60.98
N LYS A 418 19.83 67.82 -60.03
CA LYS A 418 21.22 67.34 -59.90
C LYS A 418 21.42 66.29 -58.80
N SER A 419 20.47 66.09 -57.89
CA SER A 419 20.57 65.09 -56.81
C SER A 419 20.36 63.65 -57.28
N VAL A 420 19.91 63.42 -58.52
CA VAL A 420 19.62 62.07 -59.06
C VAL A 420 20.87 61.34 -59.58
N SER A 421 22.05 61.97 -59.69
CA SER A 421 23.25 61.26 -60.17
C SER A 421 24.43 61.14 -59.20
N ASN A 422 24.36 61.65 -57.95
CA ASN A 422 25.46 61.52 -56.99
C ASN A 422 25.06 61.67 -55.50
N HIS A 423 23.82 61.36 -55.11
CA HIS A 423 23.51 61.26 -53.68
C HIS A 423 23.62 59.81 -53.23
N MET A 424 24.84 59.40 -52.88
CA MET A 424 24.96 58.43 -51.80
C MET A 424 24.30 59.06 -50.58
N ASP A 425 23.28 58.41 -50.01
CA ASP A 425 22.69 58.92 -48.79
C ASP A 425 23.80 59.09 -47.74
N LEU A 426 23.77 60.20 -47.02
CA LEU A 426 24.76 60.51 -45.97
C LEU A 426 24.87 59.36 -44.95
N SER A 427 23.76 58.63 -44.74
CA SER A 427 23.70 57.40 -43.95
C SER A 427 24.49 56.23 -44.57
N GLU A 428 24.49 56.09 -45.89
CA GLU A 428 25.27 55.06 -46.60
C GLU A 428 26.78 55.34 -46.53
N LEU A 429 27.17 56.62 -46.65
CA LEU A 429 28.56 57.04 -46.45
C LEU A 429 29.02 56.83 -45.00
N GLN A 430 28.19 57.16 -44.02
CA GLN A 430 28.47 56.87 -42.60
C GLN A 430 28.60 55.37 -42.32
N ARG A 431 27.77 54.53 -42.98
CA ARG A 431 27.88 53.07 -42.88
C ARG A 431 29.21 52.56 -43.42
N ARG A 432 29.59 52.99 -44.63
CA ARG A 432 30.88 52.63 -45.25
C ARG A 432 32.08 53.12 -44.46
N GLN A 433 31.97 54.31 -43.86
CA GLN A 433 32.99 54.87 -42.96
C GLN A 433 33.17 53.98 -41.71
N ASN A 434 32.07 53.56 -41.08
CA ASN A 434 32.12 52.63 -39.94
C ASN A 434 32.67 51.25 -40.34
N GLU A 435 32.35 50.75 -41.52
CA GLU A 435 32.92 49.51 -42.04
C GLU A 435 34.43 49.61 -42.25
N LEU A 436 34.93 50.73 -42.79
CA LEU A 436 36.37 50.98 -42.92
C LEU A 436 37.05 51.12 -41.56
N LEU A 437 36.42 51.81 -40.60
CA LEU A 437 36.93 51.92 -39.23
C LEU A 437 37.00 50.56 -38.53
N ASN A 438 36.04 49.67 -38.75
CA ASN A 438 36.07 48.29 -38.28
C ASN A 438 37.24 47.49 -38.90
N LYS A 439 37.50 47.67 -40.19
CA LYS A 439 38.64 47.03 -40.87
C LYS A 439 39.97 47.55 -40.34
N LEU A 440 40.10 48.86 -40.11
CA LEU A 440 41.26 49.47 -39.47
C LEU A 440 41.48 48.95 -38.05
N LEU A 441 40.41 48.87 -37.26
CA LEU A 441 40.47 48.27 -35.92
C LEU A 441 40.97 46.82 -35.98
N ASN A 442 40.49 46.00 -36.92
CA ASN A 442 40.92 44.61 -37.04
C ASN A 442 42.41 44.48 -37.39
N GLU A 443 42.93 45.35 -38.25
CA GLU A 443 44.36 45.41 -38.57
C GLU A 443 45.19 45.85 -37.35
N VAL A 444 44.69 46.81 -36.56
CA VAL A 444 45.33 47.17 -35.28
C VAL A 444 45.35 45.99 -34.33
N LEU A 445 44.20 45.32 -34.12
CA LEU A 445 44.07 44.17 -33.22
C LEU A 445 44.97 42.99 -33.64
N ALA A 446 45.32 42.87 -34.92
CA ALA A 446 46.18 41.82 -35.45
C ALA A 446 47.69 42.16 -35.43
N GLY A 447 48.07 43.42 -35.23
CA GLY A 447 49.46 43.85 -35.27
C GLY A 447 50.15 43.92 -33.90
N THR A 448 51.46 44.14 -33.90
CA THR A 448 52.36 44.10 -32.72
C THR A 448 52.88 45.46 -32.27
N GLN A 449 52.47 46.54 -32.94
CA GLN A 449 52.91 47.92 -32.71
C GLN A 449 52.57 48.49 -31.31
N GLU A 450 53.36 49.41 -30.77
CA GLU A 450 53.13 49.95 -29.42
C GLU A 450 51.79 50.71 -29.27
N TRP A 451 51.32 51.33 -30.36
CA TRP A 451 50.05 52.06 -30.36
C TRP A 451 48.86 51.11 -30.14
N GLY A 452 48.06 51.35 -29.09
CA GLY A 452 46.91 50.51 -28.71
C GLY A 452 47.28 49.16 -28.08
N ARG A 453 48.54 48.98 -27.66
CA ARG A 453 49.04 47.74 -27.04
C ARG A 453 48.25 47.33 -25.79
N GLU A 454 47.94 48.29 -24.91
CA GLU A 454 47.24 48.02 -23.65
C GLU A 454 45.84 47.42 -23.89
N GLU A 455 45.04 48.00 -24.78
CA GLU A 455 43.72 47.46 -25.12
C GLU A 455 43.80 46.13 -25.86
N ARG A 456 44.81 45.93 -26.73
CA ARG A 456 45.02 44.64 -27.40
C ARG A 456 45.34 43.54 -26.41
N GLU A 457 46.28 43.79 -25.51
CA GLU A 457 46.68 42.84 -24.48
C GLU A 457 45.50 42.49 -23.58
N ARG A 458 44.73 43.51 -23.16
CA ARG A 458 43.50 43.32 -22.38
C ARG A 458 42.49 42.45 -23.13
N ILE A 459 42.21 42.74 -24.40
CA ILE A 459 41.29 41.94 -25.23
C ILE A 459 41.80 40.51 -25.40
N TYR A 460 43.11 40.33 -25.62
CA TYR A 460 43.73 39.01 -25.79
C TYR A 460 43.60 38.18 -24.52
N ILE A 461 44.01 38.71 -23.37
CA ILE A 461 43.92 38.05 -22.07
C ILE A 461 42.46 37.70 -21.74
N THR A 462 41.53 38.64 -21.91
CA THR A 462 40.09 38.38 -21.64
C THR A 462 39.53 37.30 -22.57
N LYS A 463 39.95 37.25 -23.84
CA LYS A 463 39.54 36.19 -24.78
C LYS A 463 40.08 34.83 -24.38
N GLN A 464 41.35 34.75 -23.99
CA GLN A 464 41.97 33.52 -23.51
C GLN A 464 41.25 33.02 -22.25
N HIS A 465 41.01 33.91 -21.30
CA HIS A 465 40.24 33.59 -20.09
C HIS A 465 38.82 33.08 -20.42
N ASN A 466 38.13 33.68 -21.40
CA ASN A 466 36.84 33.18 -21.87
C ASN A 466 36.92 31.79 -22.51
N GLN A 467 38.00 31.46 -23.22
CA GLN A 467 38.21 30.11 -23.76
C GLN A 467 38.37 29.10 -22.63
N ASP A 468 39.15 29.44 -21.60
CA ASP A 468 39.34 28.59 -20.42
C ASP A 468 38.01 28.37 -19.69
N LEU A 469 37.22 29.43 -19.47
CA LEU A 469 35.90 29.33 -18.84
C LEU A 469 34.96 28.43 -19.64
N ARG A 470 34.96 28.53 -20.97
CA ARG A 470 34.16 27.63 -21.84
C ARG A 470 34.58 26.18 -21.71
N HIS A 471 35.88 25.91 -21.62
CA HIS A 471 36.37 24.56 -21.40
C HIS A 471 35.89 23.99 -20.05
N HIS A 472 35.92 24.82 -18.99
CA HIS A 472 35.40 24.44 -17.68
C HIS A 472 33.89 24.19 -17.70
N ILE A 473 33.11 25.03 -18.40
CA ILE A 473 31.66 24.83 -18.55
C ILE A 473 31.36 23.49 -19.20
N VAL A 474 32.07 23.12 -20.27
CA VAL A 474 31.87 21.82 -20.93
C VAL A 474 32.17 20.66 -19.97
N LYS A 475 33.19 20.77 -19.12
CA LYS A 475 33.50 19.76 -18.09
C LYS A 475 32.36 19.65 -17.07
N LEU A 476 31.90 20.78 -16.53
CA LEU A 476 30.79 20.82 -15.56
C LEU A 476 29.48 20.30 -16.17
N GLN A 477 29.22 20.57 -17.45
CA GLN A 477 28.04 20.06 -18.15
C GLN A 477 28.06 18.53 -18.29
N ARG A 478 29.23 17.94 -18.56
CA ARG A 478 29.38 16.47 -18.59
C ARG A 478 29.12 15.87 -17.22
N GLU A 479 29.74 16.44 -16.18
CA GLU A 479 29.54 15.98 -14.80
C GLU A 479 28.07 16.09 -14.38
N ARG A 480 27.39 17.18 -14.73
CA ARG A 480 25.94 17.34 -14.50
C ARG A 480 25.13 16.26 -15.23
N ALA A 481 25.44 15.98 -16.49
CA ALA A 481 24.75 14.95 -17.27
C ALA A 481 24.96 13.54 -16.68
N ASP A 482 26.15 13.24 -16.15
CA ASP A 482 26.43 11.97 -15.46
C ASP A 482 25.58 11.83 -14.19
N TYR A 483 25.47 12.90 -13.39
CA TYR A 483 24.58 12.94 -12.23
C TYR A 483 23.10 12.79 -12.63
N GLU A 484 22.64 13.47 -13.68
CA GLU A 484 21.27 13.36 -14.20
C GLU A 484 20.95 11.91 -14.62
N LEU A 485 21.87 11.25 -15.33
CA LEU A 485 21.72 9.85 -15.72
C LEU A 485 21.68 8.91 -14.51
N GLN A 486 22.51 9.17 -13.49
CA GLN A 486 22.49 8.40 -12.25
C GLN A 486 21.16 8.58 -11.50
N GLN A 487 20.63 9.81 -11.44
CA GLN A 487 19.33 10.10 -10.83
C GLN A 487 18.20 9.33 -11.53
N GLU A 488 18.19 9.30 -12.87
CA GLU A 488 17.18 8.57 -13.63
C GLU A 488 17.19 7.07 -13.29
N ARG A 489 18.37 6.44 -13.28
CA ARG A 489 18.52 5.01 -12.91
C ARG A 489 18.05 4.73 -11.48
N GLN A 490 18.40 5.61 -10.55
CA GLN A 490 17.99 5.50 -9.15
C GLN A 490 16.48 5.69 -8.98
N GLN A 491 15.85 6.58 -9.76
CA GLN A 491 14.42 6.79 -9.75
C GLN A 491 13.64 5.57 -10.26
N THR A 492 14.13 4.90 -11.30
CA THR A 492 13.57 3.62 -11.77
C THR A 492 13.67 2.56 -10.68
N THR A 493 14.86 2.40 -10.09
CA THR A 493 15.09 1.45 -9.00
C THR A 493 14.17 1.71 -7.80
N LEU A 494 14.02 2.98 -7.39
CA LEU A 494 13.10 3.39 -6.32
C LEU A 494 11.66 3.00 -6.64
N THR A 495 11.24 3.18 -7.89
CA THR A 495 9.87 2.85 -8.33
C THR A 495 9.62 1.35 -8.22
N ASP A 496 10.58 0.52 -8.62
CA ASP A 496 10.46 -0.93 -8.53
C ASP A 496 10.51 -1.43 -7.10
N LEU A 497 11.39 -0.88 -6.24
CA LEU A 497 11.42 -1.21 -4.81
C LEU A 497 10.13 -0.80 -4.10
N ARG A 498 9.51 0.33 -4.46
CA ARG A 498 8.19 0.73 -3.92
C ARG A 498 7.07 -0.21 -4.35
N LYS A 499 7.10 -0.72 -5.59
CA LYS A 499 6.15 -1.77 -6.03
C LYS A 499 6.35 -3.06 -5.23
N GLU A 500 7.61 -3.46 -5.04
CA GLU A 500 7.96 -4.61 -4.21
C GLU A 500 7.44 -4.41 -2.78
N GLN A 501 7.68 -3.24 -2.17
CA GLN A 501 7.21 -2.90 -0.82
C GLN A 501 5.70 -3.04 -0.71
N LYS A 502 4.97 -2.43 -1.65
CA LYS A 502 3.50 -2.53 -1.69
C LYS A 502 3.02 -3.97 -1.86
N SER A 503 3.74 -4.79 -2.63
CA SER A 503 3.40 -6.21 -2.77
C SER A 503 3.60 -6.99 -1.46
N TYR A 504 4.63 -6.65 -0.68
CA TYR A 504 4.86 -7.21 0.65
C TYR A 504 3.77 -6.79 1.63
N GLU A 505 3.41 -5.50 1.65
CA GLU A 505 2.32 -4.95 2.48
C GLU A 505 0.97 -5.60 2.16
N LEU A 506 0.69 -5.86 0.88
CA LEU A 506 -0.52 -6.58 0.45
C LEU A 506 -0.52 -8.05 0.87
N ARG A 507 0.65 -8.70 0.90
CA ARG A 507 0.78 -10.12 1.25
C ARG A 507 0.77 -10.36 2.75
N ILE A 508 1.29 -9.43 3.54
CA ILE A 508 1.46 -9.56 4.98
C ILE A 508 0.88 -8.31 5.64
N TYR A 509 -0.38 -8.44 6.04
CA TYR A 509 -1.12 -7.35 6.66
C TYR A 509 -0.41 -6.84 7.92
N GLY A 510 -0.46 -5.53 8.14
CA GLY A 510 0.04 -4.89 9.34
C GLY A 510 1.53 -4.54 9.32
N LEU A 511 2.33 -5.00 8.34
CA LEU A 511 3.75 -4.61 8.24
C LEU A 511 3.96 -3.10 8.07
N GLU A 512 3.04 -2.41 7.38
CA GLU A 512 3.09 -0.95 7.19
C GLU A 512 2.94 -0.15 8.48
N HIS A 513 2.35 -0.75 9.51
CA HIS A 513 2.13 -0.13 10.82
C HIS A 513 3.35 -0.20 11.74
N ILE A 514 4.40 -0.90 11.30
CA ILE A 514 5.59 -1.29 12.05
C ILE A 514 6.83 -0.76 11.32
#